data_AF-K9GHJ8-F1
#
_entry.id   AF-K9GHJ8-F1
#
_cell.length_a   1.000
_cell.length_b   1.000
_cell.length_c   1.000
_cell.angle_alpha   90.00
_cell.angle_beta   90.00
_cell.angle_gamma   90.00
#
_symmetry.space_group_name_H-M   'P 1'
#
loop_
_entity.id
_entity.type
_entity.pdbx_description
1 polymer ?
#
loop_
_entity_poly.entity_id
_entity_poly.type
_entity_poly.pdbx_seq_one_letter_code
_entity_poly.pdbx_strand_id
1 'polypeptide(L)'
;MPTSFRVKTFKGLQDGFEDPVDFIEDIETAVERDYARETATLKAARKQSNGSDDAANAIEERILQDKKDRDCRLLFRQNVSGRADTWYNHLNRDTRRDWTKLRASCLERYRLPEEDPVAKISRMETQYDGMKQARDETITEYLERADDFHAQYGPEKAHLGVKVVQGLKDIHKRDMVLFHLRQKNEMGYIAARKLIVDAFSGVDNPFIRDEPMQKKELSFEDVIRDTMPEVVKGRINKGQAPGHPSGVEKKPPKGKVGDHGVP
;
A
#
# COMPACT_ATOMS: atom_id res chain seq x y z
N MET A 1 -40.58 -14.15 -7.80
CA MET A 1 -40.84 -12.95 -6.99
C MET A 1 -39.72 -11.96 -7.28
N PRO A 2 -39.93 -10.83 -7.98
CA PRO A 2 -38.89 -9.83 -8.06
C PRO A 2 -38.70 -9.23 -6.67
N THR A 3 -37.48 -9.29 -6.15
CA THR A 3 -37.11 -8.64 -4.89
C THR A 3 -37.40 -7.14 -5.03
N SER A 4 -38.39 -6.65 -4.28
CA SER A 4 -38.66 -5.22 -4.24
C SER A 4 -37.44 -4.55 -3.59
N PHE A 5 -36.68 -3.80 -4.39
CA PHE A 5 -35.67 -2.90 -3.85
C PHE A 5 -36.42 -1.93 -2.93
N ARG A 6 -36.11 -1.97 -1.63
CA ARG A 6 -36.83 -1.20 -0.61
C ARG A 6 -35.82 -0.33 0.11
N VAL A 7 -36.00 0.98 -0.03
CA VAL A 7 -35.26 1.98 0.73
C VAL A 7 -35.48 1.72 2.22
N LYS A 8 -34.40 1.63 2.98
CA LYS A 8 -34.47 1.44 4.44
C LYS A 8 -34.91 2.73 5.11
N THR A 9 -35.56 2.59 6.27
CA THR A 9 -35.95 3.74 7.08
C THR A 9 -34.71 4.36 7.73
N PHE A 10 -34.53 5.67 7.57
CA PHE A 10 -33.49 6.48 8.18
C PHE A 10 -34.03 7.23 9.40
N LYS A 11 -33.44 7.01 10.57
CA LYS A 11 -33.86 7.64 11.83
C LYS A 11 -33.05 8.89 12.17
N GLY A 12 -31.88 9.06 11.55
CA GLY A 12 -30.96 10.16 11.82
C GLY A 12 -30.18 9.95 13.10
N LEU A 13 -29.70 8.73 13.33
CA LEU A 13 -28.79 8.42 14.44
C LEU A 13 -27.35 8.69 14.00
N GLN A 14 -26.55 9.33 14.87
CA GLN A 14 -25.12 9.58 14.64
C GLN A 14 -24.28 8.52 15.39
N ASP A 15 -24.71 7.27 15.35
CA ASP A 15 -24.09 6.14 16.05
C ASP A 15 -23.19 5.29 15.14
N GLY A 16 -23.08 5.66 13.86
CA GLY A 16 -22.28 4.95 12.86
C GLY A 16 -22.98 3.75 12.22
N PHE A 17 -24.24 3.45 12.58
CA PHE A 17 -25.03 2.36 11.98
C PHE A 17 -25.91 2.83 10.82
N GLU A 18 -26.25 4.12 10.78
CA GLU A 18 -26.99 4.75 9.69
C GLU A 18 -26.06 5.70 8.92
N ASP A 19 -25.66 5.33 7.71
CA ASP A 19 -24.92 6.21 6.82
C ASP A 19 -25.90 7.04 5.97
N PRO A 20 -25.87 8.39 6.05
CA PRO A 20 -26.70 9.23 5.20
C PRO A 20 -26.35 9.12 3.71
N VAL A 21 -25.13 8.71 3.35
CA VAL A 21 -24.72 8.48 1.96
C VAL A 21 -25.45 7.26 1.42
N ASP A 22 -25.37 6.11 2.09
CA ASP A 22 -26.07 4.88 1.71
C ASP A 22 -27.58 5.11 1.59
N PHE A 23 -28.18 5.87 2.52
CA PHE A 23 -29.60 6.18 2.48
C PHE A 23 -29.99 6.98 1.23
N ILE A 24 -29.19 7.97 0.84
CA ILE A 24 -29.42 8.77 -0.38
C ILE A 24 -29.21 7.90 -1.63
N GLU A 25 -28.15 7.09 -1.66
CA GLU A 25 -27.85 6.21 -2.78
C GLU A 25 -28.95 5.16 -2.99
N ASP A 26 -29.50 4.60 -1.92
CA ASP A 26 -30.65 3.70 -1.99
C ASP A 26 -31.84 4.39 -2.67
N ILE A 27 -32.14 5.64 -2.32
CA ILE A 27 -33.23 6.40 -2.95
C ILE A 27 -32.95 6.62 -4.44
N GLU A 28 -31.76 7.10 -4.78
CA GLU A 28 -31.39 7.41 -6.16
C GLU A 28 -31.41 6.13 -7.01
N THR A 29 -30.88 5.01 -6.49
CA THR A 29 -30.90 3.69 -7.16
C THR A 29 -32.32 3.19 -7.40
N ALA A 30 -33.22 3.34 -6.43
CA ALA A 30 -34.62 2.94 -6.58
C ALA A 30 -35.29 3.69 -7.74
N VAL A 31 -35.12 5.01 -7.78
CA VAL A 31 -35.69 5.88 -8.81
C VAL A 31 -35.04 5.61 -10.17
N GLU A 32 -33.72 5.45 -10.23
CA GLU A 32 -33.04 5.10 -11.47
C GLU A 32 -33.54 3.80 -12.07
N ARG A 33 -33.81 2.79 -11.24
CA ARG A 33 -34.36 1.52 -11.68
C ARG A 33 -35.76 1.68 -12.28
N ASP A 34 -36.62 2.46 -11.62
CA ASP A 34 -38.00 2.67 -12.07
C ASP A 34 -38.06 3.48 -13.39
N TYR A 35 -37.10 4.39 -13.60
CA TYR A 35 -36.99 5.21 -14.81
C TYR A 35 -35.96 4.69 -15.84
N ALA A 36 -35.38 3.50 -15.64
CA ALA A 36 -34.31 2.97 -16.48
C ALA A 36 -34.75 2.84 -17.95
N ARG A 37 -35.97 2.35 -18.17
CA ARG A 37 -36.53 2.17 -19.52
C ARG A 37 -36.77 3.50 -20.22
N GLU A 38 -37.38 4.47 -19.54
CA GLU A 38 -37.65 5.80 -20.10
C GLU A 38 -36.33 6.52 -20.43
N THR A 39 -35.35 6.43 -19.54
CA THR A 39 -34.00 6.98 -19.76
C THR A 39 -33.32 6.33 -20.98
N ALA A 40 -33.42 5.00 -21.12
CA ALA A 40 -32.85 4.29 -22.26
C ALA A 40 -33.54 4.67 -23.59
N THR A 41 -34.86 4.83 -23.59
CA THR A 41 -35.63 5.25 -24.77
C THR A 41 -35.24 6.65 -25.22
N LEU A 42 -35.17 7.63 -24.32
CA LEU A 42 -34.72 8.99 -24.66
C LEU A 42 -33.29 9.00 -25.21
N LYS A 43 -32.39 8.23 -24.60
CA LYS A 43 -31.00 8.12 -25.06
C LYS A 43 -30.91 7.48 -26.46
N ALA A 44 -31.77 6.52 -26.77
CA ALA A 44 -31.83 5.90 -28.10
C ALA A 44 -32.40 6.88 -29.16
N ALA A 45 -33.48 7.60 -28.82
CA ALA A 45 -34.08 8.61 -29.70
C ALA A 45 -33.07 9.71 -30.07
N ARG A 46 -32.32 10.23 -29.09
CA ARG A 46 -31.25 11.21 -29.32
C ARG A 46 -30.15 10.72 -30.27
N LYS A 47 -29.77 9.44 -30.18
CA LYS A 47 -28.78 8.86 -31.10
C LYS A 47 -29.28 8.76 -32.53
N GLN A 48 -30.60 8.64 -32.72
CA GLN A 48 -31.22 8.55 -34.05
C GLN A 48 -31.47 9.93 -34.67
N SER A 49 -31.62 10.98 -33.87
CA SER A 49 -31.93 12.33 -34.37
C SER A 49 -30.73 13.14 -34.88
N ASN A 50 -29.50 12.64 -34.77
CA ASN A 50 -28.26 13.28 -35.26
C ASN A 50 -28.15 14.80 -34.97
N GLY A 51 -28.66 15.26 -33.83
CA GLY A 51 -28.57 16.68 -33.40
C GLY A 51 -29.62 17.64 -33.99
N SER A 52 -30.57 17.16 -34.80
CA SER A 52 -31.63 18.01 -35.40
C SER A 52 -32.59 18.59 -34.35
N ASP A 53 -32.86 17.85 -33.28
CA ASP A 53 -33.92 18.15 -32.31
C ASP A 53 -33.38 18.38 -30.88
N ASP A 54 -32.18 18.95 -30.76
CA ASP A 54 -31.48 19.10 -29.47
C ASP A 54 -32.27 19.89 -28.42
N ALA A 55 -33.02 20.91 -28.84
CA ALA A 55 -33.87 21.69 -27.93
C ALA A 55 -35.06 20.88 -27.39
N ALA A 56 -35.70 20.06 -28.24
CA ALA A 56 -36.82 19.21 -27.83
C ALA A 56 -36.34 18.10 -26.89
N ASN A 57 -35.21 17.46 -27.23
CA ASN A 57 -34.58 16.45 -26.39
C ASN A 57 -34.18 17.01 -25.02
N ALA A 58 -33.65 18.23 -24.96
CA ALA A 58 -33.31 18.89 -23.68
C ALA A 58 -34.55 19.16 -22.81
N ILE A 59 -35.69 19.49 -23.42
CA ILE A 59 -36.96 19.66 -22.70
C ILE A 59 -37.43 18.32 -22.13
N GLU A 60 -37.38 17.24 -22.92
CA GLU A 60 -37.77 15.90 -22.47
C GLU A 60 -36.86 15.37 -21.36
N GLU A 61 -35.54 15.57 -21.48
CA GLU A 61 -34.55 15.24 -20.44
C GLU A 61 -34.87 15.99 -19.14
N ARG A 62 -35.20 17.29 -19.23
CA ARG A 62 -35.57 18.10 -18.06
C ARG A 62 -36.86 17.62 -17.41
N ILE A 63 -37.88 17.32 -18.20
CA ILE A 63 -39.16 16.78 -17.69
C ILE A 63 -38.93 15.44 -16.99
N LEU A 64 -38.11 14.56 -17.57
CA LEU A 64 -37.77 13.29 -16.94
C LEU A 64 -37.01 13.49 -15.63
N GLN A 65 -36.05 14.42 -15.60
CA GLN A 65 -35.31 14.74 -14.38
C GLN A 65 -36.22 15.31 -13.30
N ASP A 66 -37.14 16.23 -13.65
CA ASP A 66 -38.11 16.80 -12.69
C ASP A 66 -39.02 15.72 -12.08
N LYS A 67 -39.37 14.69 -12.86
CA LYS A 67 -40.10 13.51 -12.36
C LYS A 67 -39.25 12.68 -11.40
N LYS A 68 -38.00 12.34 -11.77
CA LYS A 68 -37.07 11.62 -10.90
C LYS A 68 -36.86 12.33 -9.57
N ASP A 69 -36.59 13.63 -9.62
CA ASP A 69 -36.39 14.47 -8.44
C ASP A 69 -37.64 14.51 -7.54
N ARG A 70 -38.84 14.50 -8.15
CA ARG A 70 -40.10 14.41 -7.40
C ARG A 70 -40.20 13.09 -6.65
N ASP A 71 -39.87 11.99 -7.30
CA ASP A 71 -39.98 10.66 -6.71
C ASP A 71 -38.90 10.43 -5.65
N CYS A 72 -37.68 10.93 -5.84
CA CYS A 72 -36.65 10.96 -4.80
C CYS A 72 -37.15 11.67 -3.54
N ARG A 73 -37.78 12.86 -3.67
CA ARG A 73 -38.35 13.59 -2.53
C ARG A 73 -39.47 12.81 -1.82
N LEU A 74 -40.31 12.11 -2.57
CA LEU A 74 -41.39 11.29 -2.01
C LEU A 74 -40.83 10.11 -1.22
N LEU A 75 -39.87 9.38 -1.81
CA LEU A 75 -39.19 8.26 -1.13
C LEU A 75 -38.44 8.74 0.11
N PHE A 76 -37.76 9.89 0.03
CA PHE A 76 -37.11 10.50 1.18
C PHE A 76 -38.13 10.74 2.31
N ARG A 77 -39.24 11.43 2.03
CA ARG A 77 -40.28 11.71 3.03
C ARG A 77 -40.86 10.45 3.67
N GLN A 78 -41.08 9.41 2.88
CA GLN A 78 -41.67 8.14 3.33
C GLN A 78 -40.72 7.33 4.21
N ASN A 79 -39.40 7.49 4.00
CA ASN A 79 -38.39 6.67 4.66
C ASN A 79 -37.60 7.41 5.75
N VAL A 80 -37.89 8.69 6.01
CA VAL A 80 -37.39 9.36 7.23
C VAL A 80 -38.31 9.14 8.43
N SER A 81 -37.72 8.90 9.59
CA SER A 81 -38.43 8.75 10.86
C SER A 81 -37.62 9.32 12.02
N GLY A 82 -38.19 9.34 13.24
CA GLY A 82 -37.46 9.72 14.45
C GLY A 82 -36.85 11.13 14.41
N ARG A 83 -35.53 11.22 14.64
CA ARG A 83 -34.81 12.51 14.63
C ARG A 83 -34.77 13.12 13.23
N ALA A 84 -34.60 12.29 12.20
CA ALA A 84 -34.61 12.72 10.80
C ALA A 84 -35.97 13.30 10.39
N ASP A 85 -37.08 12.68 10.80
CA ASP A 85 -38.42 13.24 10.52
C ASP A 85 -38.62 14.59 11.22
N THR A 86 -38.20 14.69 12.49
CA THR A 86 -38.26 15.95 13.23
C THR A 86 -37.47 17.04 12.51
N TRP A 87 -36.21 16.77 12.13
CA TRP A 87 -35.38 17.71 11.38
C TRP A 87 -36.02 18.09 10.03
N TYR A 88 -36.51 17.10 9.27
CA TYR A 88 -37.15 17.33 7.98
C TYR A 88 -38.35 18.28 8.09
N ASN A 89 -39.16 18.15 9.14
CA ASN A 89 -40.31 19.03 9.37
C ASN A 89 -39.92 20.48 9.69
N HIS A 90 -38.69 20.73 10.18
CA HIS A 90 -38.16 22.07 10.42
C HIS A 90 -37.47 22.69 9.19
N LEU A 91 -37.29 21.94 8.10
CA LEU A 91 -36.74 22.48 6.86
C LEU A 91 -37.71 23.45 6.19
N ASN A 92 -37.14 24.51 5.61
CA ASN A 92 -37.91 25.46 4.81
C ASN A 92 -38.54 24.75 3.59
N ARG A 93 -39.57 25.38 3.02
CA ARG A 93 -40.32 24.81 1.90
C ARG A 93 -39.47 24.65 0.64
N ASP A 94 -38.53 25.56 0.42
CA ASP A 94 -37.72 25.60 -0.79
C ASP A 94 -36.73 24.44 -0.83
N THR A 95 -36.04 24.16 0.28
CA THR A 95 -35.16 23.00 0.45
C THR A 95 -35.96 21.70 0.31
N ARG A 96 -37.18 21.60 0.85
CA ARG A 96 -38.00 20.39 0.70
C ARG A 96 -38.53 20.15 -0.71
N ARG A 97 -38.57 21.17 -1.56
CA ARG A 97 -39.08 21.09 -2.93
C ARG A 97 -38.02 20.81 -3.98
N ASP A 98 -36.76 20.92 -3.60
CA ASP A 98 -35.61 20.75 -4.47
C ASP A 98 -34.82 19.53 -3.99
N TRP A 99 -34.72 18.49 -4.81
CA TRP A 99 -34.04 17.25 -4.42
C TRP A 99 -32.56 17.51 -4.12
N THR A 100 -31.90 18.34 -4.93
CA THR A 100 -30.48 18.66 -4.80
C THR A 100 -30.20 19.36 -3.48
N LYS A 101 -31.04 20.33 -3.10
CA LYS A 101 -30.90 21.03 -1.81
C LYS A 101 -31.23 20.12 -0.63
N LEU A 102 -32.26 19.29 -0.75
CA LEU A 102 -32.65 18.34 0.29
C LEU A 102 -31.54 17.33 0.56
N ARG A 103 -30.98 16.74 -0.52
CA ARG A 103 -29.83 15.82 -0.48
C ARG A 103 -28.64 16.47 0.21
N ALA A 104 -28.22 17.65 -0.25
CA ALA A 104 -27.09 18.36 0.33
C ALA A 104 -27.30 18.65 1.82
N SER A 105 -28.49 19.12 2.19
CA SER A 105 -28.82 19.42 3.60
C SER A 105 -28.82 18.16 4.48
N CYS A 106 -29.25 17.01 3.94
CA CYS A 106 -29.24 15.74 4.65
C CYS A 106 -27.81 15.27 4.92
N LEU A 107 -26.98 15.26 3.87
CA LEU A 107 -25.57 14.86 3.96
C LEU A 107 -24.78 15.77 4.90
N GLU A 108 -25.04 17.07 4.88
CA GLU A 108 -24.38 18.03 5.78
C GLU A 108 -24.82 17.82 7.24
N ARG A 109 -26.12 17.67 7.49
CA ARG A 109 -26.65 17.54 8.86
C ARG A 109 -26.23 16.25 9.55
N TYR A 110 -26.24 15.15 8.80
CA TYR A 110 -25.96 13.81 9.31
C TYR A 110 -24.58 13.31 8.95
N ARG A 111 -23.69 14.19 8.47
CA ARG A 111 -22.29 13.86 8.17
C ARG A 111 -21.70 13.08 9.35
N LEU A 112 -21.37 11.82 9.10
CA LEU A 112 -20.61 11.04 10.06
C LEU A 112 -19.26 11.74 10.26
N PRO A 113 -18.77 11.87 11.50
CA PRO A 113 -17.43 12.39 11.72
C PRO A 113 -16.46 11.57 10.88
N GLU A 114 -15.77 12.24 9.96
CA GLU A 114 -14.65 11.65 9.25
C GLU A 114 -13.67 11.15 10.32
N GLU A 115 -13.25 9.88 10.24
CA GLU A 115 -12.35 9.31 11.26
C GLU A 115 -11.17 10.26 11.41
N ASP A 116 -11.01 10.83 12.62
CA ASP A 116 -10.00 11.85 12.88
C ASP A 116 -8.66 11.34 12.35
N PRO A 117 -8.02 12.03 11.39
CA PRO A 117 -6.75 11.60 10.83
C PRO A 117 -5.72 11.30 11.92
N VAL A 118 -5.76 12.03 13.03
CA VAL A 118 -4.90 11.79 14.20
C VAL A 118 -5.25 10.47 14.88
N ALA A 119 -6.54 10.17 15.06
CA ALA A 119 -7.00 8.89 15.62
C ALA A 119 -6.66 7.71 14.70
N LYS A 120 -6.83 7.87 13.38
CA LYS A 120 -6.45 6.85 12.38
C LYS A 120 -4.94 6.59 12.41
N ILE A 121 -4.12 7.64 12.39
CA ILE A 121 -2.67 7.53 12.51
C ILE A 121 -2.30 6.88 13.84
N SER A 122 -2.90 7.32 14.95
CA SER A 122 -2.62 6.76 16.29
C SER A 122 -2.96 5.26 16.36
N ARG A 123 -4.09 4.83 15.79
CA ARG A 123 -4.48 3.42 15.70
C ARG A 123 -3.49 2.62 14.85
N MET A 124 -3.13 3.14 13.67
CA MET A 124 -2.13 2.53 12.79
C MET A 124 -0.78 2.37 13.51
N GLU A 125 -0.27 3.43 14.15
CA GLU A 125 1.00 3.37 14.88
C GLU A 125 0.93 2.37 16.04
N THR A 126 -0.18 2.35 16.79
CA THR A 126 -0.38 1.40 17.89
C THR A 126 -0.34 -0.05 17.39
N GLN A 127 -1.02 -0.34 16.28
CA GLN A 127 -0.99 -1.67 15.64
C GLN A 127 0.40 -2.02 15.10
N TYR A 128 1.06 -1.05 14.44
CA TYR A 128 2.40 -1.22 13.91
C TYR A 128 3.40 -1.52 15.03
N ASP A 129 3.39 -0.75 16.12
CA ASP A 129 4.31 -0.92 17.24
C ASP A 129 4.04 -2.17 18.06
N GLY A 130 2.76 -2.53 18.18
CA GLY A 130 2.30 -3.78 18.78
C GLY A 130 2.52 -5.02 17.91
N MET A 131 3.06 -4.88 16.69
CA MET A 131 3.30 -6.01 15.79
C MET A 131 4.39 -6.94 16.31
N LYS A 132 3.97 -7.91 17.14
CA LYS A 132 4.75 -9.03 17.63
C LYS A 132 3.87 -10.26 17.70
N GLN A 133 4.47 -11.43 17.49
CA GLN A 133 3.81 -12.71 17.64
C GLN A 133 3.60 -12.99 19.12
N ALA A 134 2.36 -13.23 19.53
CA ALA A 134 2.05 -13.58 20.91
C ALA A 134 2.60 -14.98 21.26
N ARG A 135 2.65 -15.28 22.57
CA ARG A 135 3.26 -16.52 23.07
C ARG A 135 2.54 -17.76 22.55
N ASP A 136 1.22 -17.72 22.59
CA ASP A 136 0.24 -18.73 22.22
C ASP A 136 -0.22 -18.64 20.76
N GLU A 137 0.06 -17.53 20.07
CA GLU A 137 -0.30 -17.32 18.67
C GLU A 137 0.51 -18.21 17.72
N THR A 138 -0.19 -18.82 16.76
CA THR A 138 0.43 -19.61 15.68
C THR A 138 1.12 -18.71 14.65
N ILE A 139 1.94 -19.28 13.77
CA ILE A 139 2.58 -18.48 12.72
C ILE A 139 1.56 -17.97 11.70
N THR A 140 0.51 -18.75 11.43
CA THR A 140 -0.54 -18.41 10.47
C THR A 140 -1.36 -17.22 10.94
N GLU A 141 -1.87 -17.27 12.18
CA GLU A 141 -2.66 -16.16 12.77
C GLU A 141 -1.84 -14.86 12.81
N TYR A 142 -0.55 -14.97 13.16
CA TYR A 142 0.34 -13.82 13.16
C TYR A 142 0.50 -13.18 11.78
N LEU A 143 0.67 -14.01 10.74
CA LEU A 143 0.80 -13.53 9.36
C LEU A 143 -0.53 -13.00 8.81
N GLU A 144 -1.67 -13.57 9.19
CA GLU A 144 -2.99 -13.04 8.81
C GLU A 144 -3.19 -11.61 9.35
N ARG A 145 -2.83 -11.35 10.61
CA ARG A 145 -2.85 -9.97 11.16
C ARG A 145 -1.92 -9.02 10.43
N ALA A 146 -0.74 -9.51 10.02
CA ALA A 146 0.20 -8.72 9.25
C ALA A 146 -0.29 -8.47 7.82
N ASP A 147 -1.00 -9.43 7.21
CA ASP A 147 -1.65 -9.29 5.90
C ASP A 147 -2.78 -8.25 5.95
N ASP A 148 -3.63 -8.30 6.97
CA ASP A 148 -4.68 -7.30 7.21
C ASP A 148 -4.10 -5.89 7.39
N PHE A 149 -3.03 -5.77 8.17
CA PHE A 149 -2.33 -4.49 8.35
C PHE A 149 -1.73 -3.99 7.03
N HIS A 150 -1.08 -4.85 6.26
CA HIS A 150 -0.50 -4.49 4.97
C HIS A 150 -1.56 -4.10 3.94
N ALA A 151 -2.73 -4.76 3.93
CA ALA A 151 -3.84 -4.40 3.06
C ALA A 151 -4.38 -3.00 3.39
N GLN A 152 -4.39 -2.62 4.68
CA GLN A 152 -4.90 -1.32 5.14
C GLN A 152 -3.87 -0.18 5.05
N TYR A 153 -2.60 -0.46 5.35
CA TYR A 153 -1.55 0.56 5.58
C TYR A 153 -0.20 0.26 4.90
N GLY A 154 -0.19 -0.68 3.95
CA GLY A 154 1.02 -1.16 3.28
C GLY A 154 1.88 -0.04 2.66
N PRO A 155 1.29 0.89 1.86
CA PRO A 155 2.03 2.02 1.29
C PRO A 155 2.67 2.95 2.33
N GLU A 156 2.04 3.10 3.50
CA GLU A 156 2.46 4.02 4.57
C GLU A 156 3.60 3.46 5.43
N LYS A 157 3.82 2.13 5.42
CA LYS A 157 4.82 1.45 6.26
C LYS A 157 5.80 0.60 5.45
N ALA A 158 6.72 1.27 4.76
CA ALA A 158 7.77 0.64 3.94
C ALA A 158 8.64 -0.40 4.69
N HIS A 159 8.77 -0.29 6.03
CA HIS A 159 9.57 -1.19 6.86
C HIS A 159 8.76 -2.29 7.57
N LEU A 160 7.48 -2.48 7.20
CA LEU A 160 6.62 -3.51 7.80
C LEU A 160 7.23 -4.90 7.74
N GLY A 161 7.88 -5.27 6.63
CA GLY A 161 8.53 -6.57 6.49
C GLY A 161 9.56 -6.84 7.58
N VAL A 162 10.41 -5.86 7.88
CA VAL A 162 11.41 -5.97 8.95
C VAL A 162 10.74 -6.05 10.32
N LYS A 163 9.71 -5.23 10.55
CA LYS A 163 8.97 -5.21 11.83
C LYS A 163 8.31 -6.55 12.11
N VAL A 164 7.66 -7.14 11.11
CA VAL A 164 6.99 -8.45 11.24
C VAL A 164 7.99 -9.55 11.55
N VAL A 165 9.16 -9.57 10.88
CA VAL A 165 10.21 -10.56 11.18
C VAL A 165 10.76 -10.36 12.59
N GLN A 166 11.07 -9.12 12.99
CA GLN A 166 11.54 -8.84 14.35
C GLN A 166 10.53 -9.23 15.44
N GLY A 167 9.24 -9.20 15.10
CA GLY A 167 8.15 -9.61 15.97
C GLY A 167 7.99 -11.13 16.13
N LEU A 168 8.71 -11.96 15.37
CA LEU A 168 8.64 -13.42 15.52
C LEU A 168 9.15 -13.88 16.88
N LYS A 169 8.47 -14.87 17.47
CA LYS A 169 8.87 -15.45 18.76
C LYS A 169 10.06 -16.41 18.66
N ASP A 170 10.21 -17.08 17.52
CA ASP A 170 11.32 -18.01 17.24
C ASP A 170 12.58 -17.22 16.85
N ILE A 171 13.50 -17.10 17.80
CA ILE A 171 14.75 -16.34 17.64
C ILE A 171 15.60 -16.86 16.48
N HIS A 172 15.71 -18.19 16.32
CA HIS A 172 16.58 -18.78 15.30
C HIS A 172 16.03 -18.50 13.90
N LYS A 173 14.72 -18.72 13.70
CA LYS A 173 14.07 -18.41 12.42
C LYS A 173 14.06 -16.93 12.12
N ARG A 174 13.85 -16.08 13.14
CA ARG A 174 13.94 -14.63 13.00
C ARG A 174 15.30 -14.21 12.45
N ASP A 175 16.38 -14.64 13.10
CA ASP A 175 17.73 -14.19 12.76
C ASP A 175 18.12 -14.69 11.35
N MET A 176 17.71 -15.91 11.01
CA MET A 176 17.85 -16.48 9.67
C MET A 176 17.09 -15.67 8.61
N VAL A 177 15.80 -15.39 8.81
CA VAL A 177 15.00 -14.62 7.85
C VAL A 177 15.56 -13.19 7.69
N LEU A 178 15.98 -12.55 8.77
CA LEU A 178 16.62 -11.23 8.72
C LEU A 178 17.91 -11.24 7.90
N PHE A 179 18.74 -12.28 8.05
CA PHE A 179 19.95 -12.43 7.25
C PHE A 179 19.64 -12.47 5.75
N HIS A 180 18.64 -13.26 5.33
CA HIS A 180 18.27 -13.37 3.92
C HIS A 180 17.63 -12.10 3.35
N LEU A 181 16.82 -11.39 4.13
CA LEU A 181 16.27 -10.09 3.71
C LEU A 181 17.38 -9.07 3.44
N ARG A 182 18.40 -9.02 4.32
CA ARG A 182 19.56 -8.14 4.15
C ARG A 182 20.41 -8.53 2.94
N GLN A 183 20.63 -9.83 2.74
CA GLN A 183 21.42 -10.33 1.61
C GLN A 183 20.80 -9.94 0.26
N LYS A 184 19.46 -9.98 0.15
CA LYS A 184 18.73 -9.64 -1.07
C LYS A 184 18.38 -8.15 -1.20
N ASN A 185 18.61 -7.37 -0.14
CA ASN A 185 18.19 -5.96 -0.03
C ASN A 185 16.68 -5.76 -0.27
N GLU A 186 15.86 -6.77 0.04
CA GLU A 186 14.41 -6.76 -0.16
C GLU A 186 13.72 -6.60 1.20
N MET A 187 13.58 -5.36 1.68
CA MET A 187 13.05 -5.10 3.04
C MET A 187 11.52 -4.98 3.10
N GLY A 188 10.84 -5.23 1.98
CA GLY A 188 9.39 -5.13 1.85
C GLY A 188 8.64 -6.29 2.51
N TYR A 189 7.37 -6.05 2.84
CA TYR A 189 6.53 -7.03 3.53
C TYR A 189 6.33 -8.32 2.73
N ILE A 190 6.06 -8.23 1.42
CA ILE A 190 5.80 -9.39 0.57
C ILE A 190 6.99 -10.36 0.54
N ALA A 191 8.22 -9.83 0.45
CA ALA A 191 9.44 -10.64 0.49
C ALA A 191 9.64 -11.29 1.86
N ALA A 192 9.44 -10.53 2.94
CA ALA A 192 9.53 -11.03 4.31
C ALA A 192 8.51 -12.15 4.58
N ARG A 193 7.25 -11.96 4.20
CA ARG A 193 6.18 -12.94 4.35
C ARG A 193 6.52 -14.26 3.67
N LYS A 194 7.02 -14.22 2.43
CA LYS A 194 7.44 -15.42 1.70
C LYS A 194 8.53 -16.18 2.46
N LEU A 195 9.59 -15.49 2.89
CA LEU A 195 10.70 -16.11 3.62
C LEU A 195 10.25 -16.68 4.98
N ILE A 196 9.29 -16.04 5.65
CA ILE A 196 8.72 -16.58 6.90
C ILE A 196 7.95 -17.87 6.59
N VAL A 197 7.10 -17.89 5.57
CA VAL A 197 6.37 -19.11 5.19
C VAL A 197 7.35 -20.24 4.87
N ASP A 198 8.39 -19.97 4.07
CA ASP A 198 9.43 -20.95 3.71
C ASP A 198 10.16 -21.48 4.96
N ALA A 199 10.46 -20.61 5.94
CA ALA A 199 11.12 -21.00 7.19
C ALA A 199 10.25 -21.85 8.12
N PHE A 200 8.92 -21.82 7.97
CA PHE A 200 7.98 -22.54 8.83
C PHE A 200 7.26 -23.70 8.12
N SER A 201 7.39 -23.84 6.80
CA SER A 201 6.74 -24.91 6.00
C SER A 201 7.54 -26.22 5.91
N GLY A 202 8.79 -26.25 6.38
CA GLY A 202 9.55 -27.48 6.69
C GLY A 202 9.95 -28.41 5.53
N VAL A 203 9.39 -28.26 4.32
CA VAL A 203 9.58 -29.20 3.20
C VAL A 203 10.49 -28.63 2.09
N ASP A 204 10.49 -27.31 1.91
CA ASP A 204 11.40 -26.60 1.00
C ASP A 204 12.12 -25.49 1.78
N ASN A 205 13.01 -25.90 2.67
CA ASN A 205 13.89 -24.94 3.33
C ASN A 205 15.08 -24.64 2.38
N PRO A 206 15.14 -23.49 1.68
CA PRO A 206 16.26 -23.16 0.81
C PRO A 206 17.59 -23.00 1.58
N PHE A 207 17.54 -23.06 2.92
CA PHE A 207 18.68 -22.97 3.83
C PHE A 207 19.24 -24.34 4.24
N ILE A 208 18.57 -25.44 3.87
CA ILE A 208 19.12 -26.80 3.91
C ILE A 208 19.55 -27.14 2.48
N ARG A 209 20.63 -26.50 2.01
CA ARG A 209 21.43 -27.06 0.92
C ARG A 209 22.66 -27.65 1.56
N ASP A 210 22.80 -28.96 1.45
CA ASP A 210 24.05 -29.70 1.63
C ASP A 210 25.07 -29.21 0.60
N GLU A 211 25.70 -28.06 0.84
CA GLU A 211 27.05 -27.86 0.35
C GLU A 211 27.99 -28.05 1.54
N PRO A 212 28.96 -28.98 1.46
CA PRO A 212 29.98 -29.05 2.48
C PRO A 212 30.67 -27.69 2.47
N MET A 213 30.71 -27.03 3.64
CA MET A 213 31.69 -25.98 3.87
C MET A 213 33.04 -26.58 3.49
N GLN A 214 33.56 -26.22 2.31
CA GLN A 214 34.98 -26.19 2.12
C GLN A 214 35.46 -25.14 3.11
N LYS A 215 35.81 -25.61 4.32
CA LYS A 215 36.76 -24.91 5.16
C LYS A 215 38.01 -24.78 4.30
N LYS A 216 38.12 -23.67 3.56
CA LYS A 216 39.44 -23.14 3.26
C LYS A 216 40.01 -22.79 4.62
N GLU A 217 40.76 -23.74 5.19
CA GLU A 217 41.76 -23.42 6.19
C GLU A 217 42.67 -22.40 5.52
N LEU A 218 42.38 -21.12 5.77
CA LEU A 218 43.34 -20.06 5.55
C LEU A 218 44.50 -20.39 6.48
N SER A 219 45.62 -20.81 5.88
CA SER A 219 46.87 -20.98 6.60
C SER A 219 47.14 -19.71 7.40
N PHE A 220 47.63 -19.87 8.63
CA PHE A 220 48.03 -18.77 9.50
C PHE A 220 49.03 -17.81 8.80
N GLU A 221 49.74 -18.30 7.78
CA GLU A 221 50.68 -17.54 6.95
C GLU A 221 50.00 -16.59 5.96
N ASP A 222 48.76 -16.87 5.53
CA ASP A 222 48.00 -15.99 4.63
C ASP A 222 47.38 -14.80 5.40
N VAL A 223 46.97 -15.01 6.65
CA VAL A 223 46.43 -13.96 7.52
C VAL A 223 47.50 -12.93 7.90
N ILE A 224 48.75 -13.35 8.11
CA ILE A 224 49.86 -12.45 8.44
C ILE A 224 50.23 -11.57 7.25
N ARG A 225 50.10 -12.07 6.02
CA ARG A 225 50.44 -11.32 4.80
C ARG A 225 49.49 -10.15 4.54
N ASP A 226 48.21 -10.32 4.92
CA ASP A 226 47.16 -9.32 4.72
C ASP A 226 47.04 -8.28 5.85
N THR A 227 47.63 -8.53 7.02
CA THR A 227 47.57 -7.60 8.17
C THR A 227 48.81 -6.73 8.36
N MET A 228 49.87 -6.89 7.55
CA MET A 228 51.06 -6.04 7.67
C MET A 228 50.97 -4.78 6.78
N PRO A 229 51.21 -3.56 7.32
CA PRO A 229 51.30 -2.34 6.54
C PRO A 229 52.49 -2.40 5.55
N GLU A 230 52.28 -1.88 4.33
CA GLU A 230 53.18 -1.95 3.15
C GLU A 230 54.66 -1.60 3.41
N VAL A 231 54.99 -0.92 4.50
CA VAL A 231 56.34 -0.44 4.81
C VAL A 231 57.31 -1.56 5.23
N VAL A 232 56.82 -2.79 5.52
CA VAL A 232 57.68 -3.94 5.92
C VAL A 232 57.94 -4.94 4.78
N LYS A 233 57.17 -4.89 3.67
CA LYS A 233 57.34 -5.82 2.53
C LYS A 233 58.66 -5.62 1.76
N GLY A 234 59.35 -4.49 1.96
CA GLY A 234 60.62 -4.16 1.30
C GLY A 234 61.91 -4.69 1.96
N ARG A 235 61.86 -5.44 3.06
CA ARG A 235 63.07 -5.91 3.77
C ARG A 235 63.37 -7.42 3.71
N ILE A 236 62.53 -8.22 3.05
CA ILE A 236 62.67 -9.69 3.05
C ILE A 236 63.25 -10.26 1.73
N ASN A 237 63.63 -9.42 0.76
CA ASN A 237 64.41 -9.84 -0.42
C ASN A 237 65.91 -9.51 -0.28
N LYS A 238 66.49 -9.76 0.90
CA LYS A 238 67.95 -9.87 1.09
C LYS A 238 68.25 -11.18 1.81
N GLY A 239 68.56 -12.23 1.06
CA GLY A 239 68.94 -13.51 1.66
C GLY A 239 69.03 -14.68 0.69
N GLN A 240 69.72 -14.54 -0.45
CA GLN A 240 70.32 -15.70 -1.11
C GLN A 240 71.83 -15.45 -1.24
N ALA A 241 72.59 -16.44 -0.78
CA ALA A 241 73.95 -16.36 -0.27
C ALA A 241 75.02 -16.62 -1.38
N PRO A 242 76.32 -16.84 -1.08
CA PRO A 242 77.44 -16.08 -1.66
C PRO A 242 78.25 -16.86 -2.72
N GLY A 243 78.99 -16.12 -3.57
CA GLY A 243 79.97 -16.70 -4.49
C GLY A 243 80.67 -15.62 -5.33
N HIS A 244 81.88 -15.26 -4.93
CA HIS A 244 82.80 -14.24 -5.46
C HIS A 244 83.46 -14.66 -6.81
N PRO A 245 84.33 -13.85 -7.43
CA PRO A 245 84.10 -12.62 -8.23
C PRO A 245 84.66 -12.79 -9.67
N SER A 246 84.52 -11.78 -10.55
CA SER A 246 85.56 -11.36 -11.52
C SER A 246 85.03 -10.31 -12.52
N GLY A 247 85.77 -9.21 -12.67
CA GLY A 247 86.11 -8.72 -14.02
C GLY A 247 85.24 -7.63 -14.67
N VAL A 248 85.61 -6.36 -14.42
CA VAL A 248 86.14 -5.42 -15.44
C VAL A 248 85.22 -4.92 -16.57
N GLU A 249 85.02 -3.59 -16.56
CA GLU A 249 84.93 -2.62 -17.68
C GLU A 249 83.94 -2.84 -18.85
N LYS A 250 83.08 -1.85 -19.16
CA LYS A 250 83.36 -0.72 -20.10
C LYS A 250 82.10 0.07 -20.48
N LYS A 251 82.18 1.38 -20.22
CA LYS A 251 81.74 2.56 -21.01
C LYS A 251 80.25 2.79 -21.42
N PRO A 252 79.89 4.09 -21.65
CA PRO A 252 78.52 4.63 -21.66
C PRO A 252 78.19 5.23 -23.08
N PRO A 253 77.52 6.40 -23.20
CA PRO A 253 76.09 6.73 -23.08
C PRO A 253 75.50 7.22 -24.44
N LYS A 254 74.22 7.61 -24.48
CA LYS A 254 73.59 8.65 -25.35
C LYS A 254 72.06 8.47 -25.26
N GLY A 255 71.21 9.48 -25.15
CA GLY A 255 71.39 10.93 -25.15
C GLY A 255 70.06 11.60 -25.53
N LYS A 256 69.97 12.92 -25.26
CA LYS A 256 69.09 13.94 -25.87
C LYS A 256 67.57 13.83 -25.64
N VAL A 257 66.75 14.89 -25.61
CA VAL A 257 66.78 16.35 -25.35
C VAL A 257 65.37 16.83 -25.77
N GLY A 258 64.83 17.87 -25.12
CA GLY A 258 63.68 18.68 -25.59
C GLY A 258 62.41 18.40 -24.77
N ASP A 259 61.94 19.25 -23.86
CA ASP A 259 61.73 20.70 -23.83
C ASP A 259 60.56 21.22 -24.71
N HIS A 260 59.79 22.13 -24.10
CA HIS A 260 58.59 22.86 -24.54
C HIS A 260 57.29 22.05 -24.62
N GLY A 261 56.13 22.51 -24.16
CA GLY A 261 55.68 23.79 -23.65
C GLY A 261 54.15 23.84 -23.82
N VAL A 262 53.46 24.17 -22.71
CA VAL A 262 52.06 24.59 -22.47
C VAL A 262 51.37 25.31 -23.67
N PRO A 263 50.02 25.37 -23.81
CA PRO A 263 48.91 24.86 -22.98
C PRO A 263 48.04 23.77 -23.62
#